data_AF-A0A931EQ09-F1
#
_entry.id   AF-A0A931EQ09-F1
#
_cell.length_a   1.000
_cell.length_b   1.000
_cell.length_c   1.000
_cell.angle_alpha   90.00
_cell.angle_beta   90.00
_cell.angle_gamma   90.00
#
_symmetry.space_group_name_H-M   'P 1'
#
loop_
_entity.id
_entity.type
_entity.pdbx_description
1 polymer ?
#
loop_
_entity_poly.entity_id
_entity_poly.type
_entity_poly.pdbx_seq_one_letter_code
_entity_poly.pdbx_strand_id
1 'polypeptide(L)'
;MLLDEELNPVSERLVLNINELDVTTIEIMTNNSSFGLRERVGVTVTASDASGQPLSDSFSVSVTDNEIVTYDNSVNILSTLLLTSDLQ
;
A
#
# COMPACT_ATOMS: atom_id res chain seq x y z
N MET A 1 5.88 -4.59 -24.67
CA MET A 1 5.60 -5.84 -25.40
C MET A 1 6.82 -6.19 -26.21
N LEU A 2 7.23 -7.46 -26.15
CA LEU A 2 8.27 -8.02 -27.01
C LEU A 2 7.57 -8.78 -28.13
N LEU A 3 7.92 -8.51 -29.38
CA LEU A 3 7.38 -9.19 -30.56
C LEU A 3 8.50 -9.98 -31.26
N ASP A 4 8.16 -11.08 -31.92
CA ASP A 4 9.06 -11.80 -32.83
C ASP A 4 9.11 -11.15 -34.23
N GLU A 5 9.82 -11.78 -35.16
CA GLU A 5 9.98 -11.30 -36.55
C GLU A 5 8.67 -11.34 -37.36
N GLU A 6 7.68 -12.14 -36.93
CA GLU A 6 6.35 -12.24 -37.52
C GLU A 6 5.31 -11.34 -36.82
N LEU A 7 5.74 -10.47 -35.91
CA LEU A 7 4.90 -9.60 -35.08
C LEU A 7 4.00 -10.35 -34.07
N ASN A 8 4.29 -11.61 -33.76
CA ASN A 8 3.58 -12.30 -32.69
C ASN A 8 4.11 -11.84 -31.32
N PRO A 9 3.24 -11.66 -30.32
CA PRO A 9 3.67 -11.33 -28.97
C PRO A 9 4.42 -12.49 -28.32
N VAL A 10 5.70 -12.24 -27.98
CA VAL A 10 6.58 -13.16 -27.26
C VAL A 10 6.54 -12.89 -25.76
N SER A 11 6.31 -11.63 -25.36
CA SER A 11 6.20 -11.24 -23.97
C SER A 11 5.31 -10.02 -23.79
N GLU A 12 4.35 -10.16 -22.88
CA GLU A 12 3.50 -9.08 -22.39
C GLU A 12 3.86 -8.78 -20.94
N ARG A 13 3.82 -7.50 -20.58
CA ARG A 13 4.02 -7.04 -19.20
C ARG A 13 2.89 -6.09 -18.88
N LEU A 14 2.14 -6.41 -17.83
CA LEU A 14 1.10 -5.55 -17.31
C LEU A 14 1.70 -4.21 -16.87
N VAL A 15 1.11 -3.11 -17.30
CA VAL A 15 1.49 -1.75 -16.87
C VAL A 15 0.25 -1.12 -16.26
N LEU A 16 0.32 -0.83 -14.97
CA LEU A 16 -0.76 -0.20 -14.24
C LEU A 16 -0.65 1.32 -14.39
N ASN A 17 -1.71 1.94 -14.90
CA ASN A 17 -1.78 3.39 -14.97
C ASN A 17 -2.26 3.93 -13.63
N ILE A 18 -1.34 4.50 -12.84
CA ILE A 18 -1.64 5.07 -11.54
C ILE A 18 -1.89 6.56 -11.72
N ASN A 19 -3.10 7.00 -11.37
CA ASN A 19 -3.38 8.41 -11.19
C ASN A 19 -2.91 8.83 -9.79
N GLU A 20 -1.87 9.66 -9.71
CA GLU A 20 -1.32 10.11 -8.43
C GLU A 20 -2.35 10.86 -7.57
N LEU A 21 -3.37 11.45 -8.19
CA LEU A 21 -4.46 12.13 -7.48
C LEU A 21 -5.38 11.17 -6.70
N ASP A 22 -5.43 9.90 -7.10
CA ASP A 22 -6.27 8.87 -6.48
C ASP A 22 -5.50 8.11 -5.38
N VAL A 23 -4.24 8.46 -5.13
CA VAL A 23 -3.39 7.80 -4.13
C VAL A 23 -3.55 8.49 -2.79
N THR A 24 -3.93 7.71 -1.78
CA THR A 24 -3.93 8.15 -0.38
C THR A 24 -2.55 7.97 0.23
N THR A 25 -2.06 9.01 0.91
CA THR A 25 -0.84 8.92 1.72
C THR A 25 -1.19 8.61 3.17
N ILE A 26 -0.53 7.61 3.76
CA ILE A 26 -0.69 7.23 5.17
C ILE A 26 0.61 7.50 5.92
N GLU A 27 0.54 8.29 6.97
CA GLU A 27 1.63 8.52 7.91
C GLU A 27 1.26 7.92 9.27
N ILE A 28 2.18 7.19 9.88
CA ILE A 28 2.02 6.59 11.20
C ILE A 28 3.14 7.09 12.10
N MET A 29 2.77 7.72 13.20
CA MET A 29 3.71 8.21 14.21
C MET A 29 3.39 7.62 15.58
N THR A 30 4.43 7.32 16.35
CA THR A 30 4.31 6.95 17.74
C THR A 30 4.73 8.11 18.65
N ASN A 31 4.20 8.14 19.88
CA ASN A 31 4.51 9.20 20.83
C ASN A 31 5.97 9.16 21.34
N ASN A 32 6.66 8.03 21.23
CA ASN A 32 8.07 7.83 21.58
C ASN A 32 8.75 6.92 20.53
N SER A 33 10.09 6.97 20.48
CA SER A 33 10.91 6.11 19.61
C SER A 33 11.18 4.71 20.16
N SER A 34 10.98 4.50 21.47
CA SER A 34 11.12 3.22 22.15
C SER A 34 10.20 3.16 23.35
N PHE A 35 9.84 1.96 23.77
CA PHE A 35 8.86 1.71 24.83
C PHE A 35 9.35 0.60 25.76
N GLY A 36 9.09 0.76 27.05
CA GLY A 36 9.33 -0.26 28.07
C GLY A 36 8.19 -1.27 28.18
N LEU A 37 8.39 -2.28 29.03
CA LEU A 37 7.37 -3.26 29.33
C LEU A 37 6.14 -2.59 29.94
N ARG A 38 4.95 -2.89 29.39
CA ARG A 38 3.65 -2.36 29.83
C ARG A 38 3.55 -0.83 29.78
N GLU A 39 4.39 -0.19 28.97
CA GLU A 39 4.25 1.23 28.69
C GLU A 39 3.08 1.48 27.72
N ARG A 40 2.35 2.56 27.92
CA ARG A 40 1.27 2.97 27.02
C ARG A 40 1.89 3.54 25.74
N VAL A 41 1.59 2.89 24.62
CA VAL A 41 1.94 3.38 23.27
C VAL A 41 0.78 4.23 22.74
N GLY A 42 1.07 5.49 22.40
CA GLY A 42 0.19 6.36 21.63
C GLY A 42 0.58 6.31 20.16
N VAL A 43 -0.39 6.03 19.30
CA VAL A 43 -0.20 6.00 17.84
C VAL A 43 -1.12 7.01 17.20
N THR A 44 -0.56 7.85 16.33
CA THR A 44 -1.30 8.78 15.47
C THR A 44 -1.20 8.27 14.05
N VAL A 45 -2.36 8.09 13.40
CA VAL A 45 -2.46 7.73 11.99
C VAL A 45 -3.08 8.91 11.26
N THR A 46 -2.36 9.44 10.28
CA THR A 46 -2.82 10.53 9.42
C THR A 46 -2.98 10.00 8.01
N ALA A 47 -4.16 10.14 7.43
CA ALA A 47 -4.43 9.84 6.04
C ALA A 47 -4.72 11.15 5.30
N SER A 48 -4.08 11.37 4.16
CA SER A 48 -4.27 12.56 3.34
C SER A 48 -4.43 12.22 1.87
N ASP A 49 -5.19 13.05 1.16
CA ASP A 49 -5.24 13.01 -0.30
C ASP A 49 -3.93 13.52 -0.93
N ALA A 50 -3.85 13.46 -2.26
CA ALA A 50 -2.70 13.95 -3.02
C ALA A 50 -2.42 15.45 -2.86
N SER A 51 -3.39 16.23 -2.38
CA SER A 51 -3.23 17.66 -2.07
C SER A 51 -2.77 17.90 -0.63
N GLY A 52 -2.60 16.84 0.17
CA GLY A 52 -2.23 16.91 1.58
C GLY A 52 -3.41 17.17 2.52
N GLN A 53 -4.65 17.18 2.02
CA GLN A 53 -5.83 17.41 2.85
C GLN A 53 -6.17 16.13 3.64
N PRO A 54 -6.37 16.21 4.97
CA PRO A 54 -6.72 15.04 5.76
C PRO A 54 -8.04 14.41 5.32
N LEU A 55 -8.01 13.10 5.14
CA LEU A 55 -9.16 12.28 4.84
C LEU A 55 -9.87 11.89 6.14
N SER A 56 -11.20 11.99 6.13
CA SER A 56 -12.06 11.55 7.24
C SER A 56 -12.87 10.35 6.79
N ASP A 57 -12.25 9.18 6.81
CA ASP A 57 -12.87 7.91 6.39
C ASP A 57 -12.63 6.79 7.41
N SER A 58 -13.08 5.58 7.09
CA SER A 58 -12.99 4.40 7.95
C SER A 58 -11.66 3.66 7.75
N PHE A 59 -10.96 3.40 8.85
CA PHE A 59 -9.69 2.67 8.83
C PHE A 59 -9.78 1.40 9.68
N SER A 60 -9.20 0.31 9.17
CA SER A 60 -8.94 -0.90 9.96
C SER A 60 -7.48 -0.90 10.39
N VAL A 61 -7.23 -1.11 11.68
CA VAL A 61 -5.88 -1.10 12.26
C VAL A 61 -5.69 -2.38 13.07
N SER A 62 -4.52 -2.99 12.93
CA SER A 62 -4.11 -4.16 13.71
C SER A 62 -2.70 -3.96 14.24
N VAL A 63 -2.36 -4.68 15.31
CA VAL A 63 -1.03 -4.68 15.92
C VAL A 63 -0.53 -6.12 15.93
N THR A 64 0.66 -6.34 15.39
CA THR A 64 1.27 -7.67 15.25
C THR A 64 2.65 -7.68 15.87
N ASP A 65 3.08 -8.86 16.33
CA ASP A 65 4.45 -9.10 16.78
C ASP A 65 5.34 -9.37 15.54
N ASN A 66 6.43 -8.62 15.42
CA ASN A 66 7.36 -8.72 14.29
C ASN A 66 8.22 -10.00 14.33
N GLU A 67 8.32 -10.69 15.46
CA GLU A 67 8.96 -12.01 15.54
C GLU A 67 8.05 -13.12 14.97
N ILE A 68 6.72 -12.87 14.93
CA ILE A 68 5.72 -13.85 14.49
C ILE A 68 5.33 -13.60 13.03
N VAL A 69 5.19 -12.33 12.63
CA VAL A 69 4.76 -11.96 11.29
C VAL A 69 5.94 -11.53 10.45
N THR A 70 6.17 -12.22 9.33
CA THR A 70 7.14 -11.76 8.32
C THR A 70 6.56 -10.59 7.56
N TYR A 71 7.32 -9.50 7.48
CA TYR A 71 6.94 -8.31 6.72
C TYR A 71 7.02 -8.58 5.21
N ASP A 72 5.87 -8.65 4.55
CA ASP A 72 5.74 -8.74 3.09
C ASP A 72 5.00 -7.51 2.56
N ASN A 73 5.70 -6.73 1.74
CA ASN A 73 5.19 -5.53 1.09
C ASN A 73 4.92 -5.71 -0.41
N SER A 74 5.00 -6.94 -0.91
CA SER A 74 4.88 -7.21 -2.34
C SER A 74 3.49 -6.88 -2.91
N VAL A 75 2.44 -6.98 -2.08
CA VAL A 75 1.04 -6.78 -2.49
C VAL A 75 0.29 -5.94 -1.45
N ASN A 76 -0.46 -4.96 -1.94
CA ASN A 76 -1.41 -4.16 -1.17
C ASN A 76 -2.77 -4.09 -1.86
N ILE A 77 -3.75 -3.48 -1.20
CA ILE A 77 -5.13 -3.36 -1.72
C ILE A 77 -5.18 -2.70 -3.11
N LEU A 78 -4.37 -1.67 -3.36
CA LEU A 78 -4.33 -0.98 -4.66
C LEU A 78 -3.82 -1.93 -5.75
N SER A 79 -2.71 -2.62 -5.51
CA SER A 79 -2.17 -3.59 -6.45
C SER A 79 -3.14 -4.74 -6.72
N THR A 80 -3.84 -5.25 -5.70
CA THR A 80 -4.86 -6.29 -5.86
C THR A 80 -6.00 -5.80 -6.75
N LEU A 81 -6.56 -4.62 -6.48
CA LEU A 81 -7.66 -4.05 -7.29
C LEU A 81 -7.26 -3.88 -8.75
N LEU A 82 -6.06 -3.33 -8.98
CA LEU A 82 -5.54 -3.09 -10.32
C LEU A 82 -5.25 -4.40 -11.07
N LEU A 83 -4.68 -5.42 -10.41
CA LEU A 83 -4.48 -6.76 -10.98
C LEU A 83 -5.79 -7.47 -11.31
N THR A 84 -6.82 -7.38 -10.44
CA THR A 84 -8.11 -8.04 -10.68
C THR A 84 -8.92 -7.38 -11.79
N SER A 85 -8.67 -6.10 -12.09
CA SER A 85 -9.37 -5.36 -13.16
C SER A 85 -9.00 -5.88 -14.55
N ASP A 86 -7.79 -6.41 -14.74
CA ASP A 86 -7.33 -6.97 -16.01
C ASP A 86 -7.81 -8.40 -16.28
N LEU A 87 -8.41 -9.08 -15.29
CA LEU A 87 -8.87 -10.47 -15.41
C LEU A 87 -10.34 -10.61 -15.86
N GLN A 88 -11.00 -9.51 -16.23
CA GLN A 88 -12.41 -9.49 -16.67
C GLN A 88 -12.58 -9.49 -18.20
#